data_AF-A0A091FIE2-F1
#
_entry.id   AF-A0A091FIE2-F1
#
_cell.length_a   1.000
_cell.length_b   1.000
_cell.length_c   1.000
_cell.angle_alpha   90.00
_cell.angle_beta   90.00
_cell.angle_gamma   90.00
#
_symmetry.space_group_name_H-M   'P 1'
#
loop_
_entity.id
_entity.type
_entity.pdbx_description
1 polymer ?
#
loop_
_entity_poly.entity_id
_entity_poly.type
_entity_poly.pdbx_seq_one_letter_code
_entity_poly.pdbx_strand_id
1 'polypeptide(L)'
;MEKAILKKEECRVHKVRPIPWNHQVGFENMLNVEKKELVKSIIVNQDSVIEASMLEKISSCDEELYKKYSNIIAVDKTLSRQLVSFQANKKKGFYRWYKYKEGFSADLVKIKCDKFELISVFYL
;
A
#
# COMPACT_ATOMS: atom_id res chain seq x y z
N MET A 1 -72.00 32.01 57.92
CA MET A 1 -72.08 30.55 57.73
C MET A 1 -71.64 30.27 56.30
N GLU A 2 -70.32 30.09 56.13
CA GLU A 2 -69.66 28.80 55.80
C GLU A 2 -69.63 28.53 54.29
N LYS A 3 -68.55 28.94 53.62
CA LYS A 3 -67.37 28.15 53.22
C LYS A 3 -67.62 27.26 51.98
N ALA A 4 -67.06 27.69 50.85
CA ALA A 4 -66.58 26.77 49.82
C ALA A 4 -65.24 27.30 49.31
N ILE A 5 -64.16 26.69 49.79
CA ILE A 5 -62.78 26.90 49.36
C ILE A 5 -62.63 26.14 48.04
N LEU A 6 -62.51 26.85 46.92
CA LEU A 6 -61.98 26.29 45.67
C LEU A 6 -60.60 26.88 45.43
N LYS A 7 -59.61 26.11 45.89
CA LYS A 7 -58.19 26.30 45.61
C LYS A 7 -58.03 26.34 44.08
N LYS A 8 -57.43 27.40 43.55
CA LYS A 8 -56.84 27.41 42.21
C LYS A 8 -55.77 26.32 42.18
N GLU A 9 -56.14 25.13 41.73
CA GLU A 9 -55.17 24.18 41.23
C GLU A 9 -54.77 24.69 39.84
N GLU A 10 -53.62 25.35 39.80
CA GLU A 10 -52.88 25.50 38.54
C GLU A 10 -52.70 24.09 37.98
N CYS A 11 -53.47 23.76 36.94
CA CYS A 11 -53.21 22.62 36.09
C CYS A 11 -51.79 22.78 35.55
N ARG A 12 -50.84 22.15 36.25
CA ARG A 12 -49.46 21.99 35.82
C ARG A 12 -49.54 21.21 34.52
N VAL A 13 -49.54 21.94 33.41
CA VAL A 13 -49.43 21.39 32.06
C VAL A 13 -48.20 20.50 32.11
N HIS A 14 -48.40 19.20 32.17
CA HIS A 14 -47.30 18.26 31.99
C HIS A 14 -46.78 18.58 30.62
N LYS A 15 -45.57 19.16 30.55
CA LYS A 15 -44.84 19.31 29.30
C LYS A 15 -44.76 17.91 28.71
N VAL A 16 -45.62 17.60 27.76
CA VAL A 16 -45.44 16.44 26.90
C VAL A 16 -44.11 16.72 26.23
N ARG A 17 -43.07 15.98 26.62
CA ARG A 17 -41.77 16.11 25.98
C ARG A 17 -41.99 15.82 24.49
N PRO A 18 -41.46 16.63 23.57
CA PRO A 18 -41.55 16.29 22.15
C PRO A 18 -40.94 14.90 21.98
N ILE A 19 -41.69 13.98 21.39
CA ILE A 19 -41.13 12.70 20.99
C ILE A 19 -39.94 13.05 20.08
N PRO A 20 -38.70 12.61 20.40
CA PRO A 20 -37.57 12.92 19.55
C PRO A 20 -37.86 12.38 18.15
N TRP A 21 -37.56 13.19 17.14
CA TRP A 21 -37.65 12.85 15.72
C TRP A 21 -36.60 11.77 15.35
N ASN A 22 -36.69 10.58 15.93
CA ASN A 22 -35.74 9.51 15.65
C ASN A 22 -36.34 8.09 15.58
N HIS A 23 -37.66 7.92 15.54
CA HIS A 23 -38.26 6.59 15.33
C HIS A 23 -38.51 6.22 13.85
N GLN A 24 -38.10 7.05 12.89
CA GLN A 24 -38.20 6.72 11.46
C GLN A 24 -36.84 6.57 10.75
N VAL A 25 -35.73 6.92 11.41
CA VAL A 25 -34.37 6.84 10.84
C VAL A 25 -33.75 5.45 10.94
N GLY A 26 -34.42 4.46 11.53
CA GLY A 26 -33.88 3.11 11.72
C GLY A 26 -33.84 2.28 10.43
N PHE A 27 -34.88 2.33 9.61
CA PHE A 27 -35.01 1.49 8.41
C PHE A 27 -34.26 2.05 7.19
N GLU A 28 -34.29 3.37 6.97
CA GLU A 28 -33.58 4.00 5.86
C GLU A 28 -32.05 3.91 6.01
N ASN A 29 -31.54 4.04 7.24
CA ASN A 29 -30.11 3.89 7.50
C ASN A 29 -29.63 2.44 7.33
N MET A 30 -30.45 1.44 7.67
CA MET A 30 -30.09 0.02 7.52
C MET A 30 -30.06 -0.41 6.03
N LEU A 31 -31.05 0.02 5.23
CA LEU A 31 -31.05 -0.20 3.78
C LEU A 31 -29.89 0.51 3.06
N ASN A 32 -29.44 1.67 3.57
CA ASN A 32 -28.27 2.36 3.03
C ASN A 32 -26.95 1.70 3.43
N VAL A 33 -26.87 1.07 4.61
CA VAL A 33 -25.70 0.32 5.06
C VAL A 33 -25.54 -0.98 4.27
N GLU A 34 -26.61 -1.74 4.07
CA GLU A 34 -26.57 -2.95 3.22
C GLU A 34 -26.19 -2.63 1.78
N LYS A 35 -26.75 -1.57 1.20
CA LYS A 35 -26.36 -1.10 -0.15
C LYS A 35 -24.89 -0.67 -0.22
N LYS A 36 -24.36 -0.01 0.82
CA LYS A 36 -22.95 0.37 0.90
C LYS A 36 -22.04 -0.85 0.98
N GLU A 37 -22.39 -1.85 1.78
CA GLU A 37 -21.62 -3.10 1.88
C GLU A 37 -21.65 -3.91 0.58
N LEU A 38 -22.78 -3.92 -0.14
CA LEU A 38 -22.91 -4.56 -1.44
C LEU A 38 -22.08 -3.86 -2.53
N VAL A 39 -22.09 -2.52 -2.55
CA VAL A 39 -21.25 -1.74 -3.46
C VAL A 39 -19.76 -1.94 -3.15
N LYS A 40 -19.40 -1.99 -1.86
CA LYS A 40 -18.03 -2.21 -1.41
C LYS A 40 -17.50 -3.58 -1.83
N SER A 41 -18.32 -4.64 -1.73
CA SER A 41 -17.92 -5.98 -2.17
C SER A 41 -17.79 -6.07 -3.70
N ILE A 42 -18.62 -5.38 -4.47
CA ILE A 42 -18.51 -5.30 -5.93
C ILE A 42 -17.21 -4.59 -6.35
N ILE A 43 -16.89 -3.46 -5.72
CA ILE A 43 -15.67 -2.70 -6.01
C ILE A 43 -14.43 -3.54 -5.67
N VAL A 44 -14.39 -4.17 -4.49
CA VAL A 44 -13.28 -5.06 -4.10
C VAL A 44 -13.11 -6.23 -5.09
N ASN A 45 -14.21 -6.77 -5.59
CA ASN A 45 -14.16 -7.84 -6.60
C ASN A 45 -13.58 -7.32 -7.93
N GLN A 46 -14.01 -6.13 -8.39
CA GLN A 46 -13.46 -5.49 -9.59
C GLN A 46 -11.97 -5.17 -9.46
N ASP A 47 -11.53 -4.64 -8.32
CA ASP A 47 -10.11 -4.34 -8.06
C ASP A 47 -9.25 -5.61 -8.14
N SER A 48 -9.73 -6.72 -7.58
CA SER A 48 -9.02 -8.01 -7.65
C SER A 48 -8.91 -8.58 -9.07
N VAL A 49 -9.93 -8.36 -9.92
CA VAL A 49 -9.93 -8.78 -11.33
C VAL A 49 -8.98 -7.91 -12.16
N ILE A 50 -8.94 -6.60 -11.88
CA ILE A 50 -8.01 -5.66 -12.54
C ILE A 50 -6.57 -6.00 -12.18
N GLU A 51 -6.28 -6.29 -10.90
CA GLU A 51 -4.95 -6.70 -10.46
C GLU A 51 -4.47 -7.97 -11.17
N ALA A 52 -5.32 -9.00 -11.25
CA ALA A 52 -4.99 -10.24 -11.96
C ALA A 52 -4.69 -9.99 -13.45
N SER A 53 -5.51 -9.16 -14.13
CA SER A 53 -5.28 -8.80 -15.54
C SER A 53 -3.98 -8.02 -15.75
N MET A 54 -3.61 -7.13 -14.83
CA MET A 54 -2.35 -6.39 -14.89
C MET A 54 -1.15 -7.32 -14.70
N LEU A 55 -1.22 -8.25 -13.73
CA LEU A 55 -0.17 -9.24 -13.50
C LEU A 55 0.05 -10.15 -14.71
N GLU A 56 -1.03 -10.56 -15.40
CA GLU A 56 -0.95 -11.33 -16.63
C GLU A 56 -0.22 -10.57 -17.74
N LYS A 57 -0.53 -9.27 -17.90
CA LYS A 57 0.16 -8.41 -18.88
C LYS A 57 1.65 -8.25 -18.56
N ILE A 58 2.00 -8.06 -17.28
CA ILE A 58 3.41 -7.97 -16.84
C ILE A 58 4.13 -9.27 -17.18
N SER A 59 3.55 -10.41 -16.84
CA SER A 59 4.14 -11.73 -17.13
C SER A 59 4.33 -11.95 -18.62
N SER A 60 3.35 -11.59 -19.45
CA SER A 60 3.44 -11.70 -20.91
C SER A 60 4.55 -10.81 -21.47
N CYS A 61 4.67 -9.57 -21.02
CA CYS A 61 5.77 -8.69 -21.43
C CYS A 61 7.15 -9.22 -20.99
N ASP A 62 7.25 -9.78 -19.78
CA ASP A 62 8.49 -10.39 -19.28
C ASP A 62 8.93 -11.57 -20.16
N GLU A 63 7.99 -12.43 -20.57
CA GLU A 63 8.27 -13.55 -21.48
C GLU A 63 8.74 -13.09 -22.86
N GLU A 64 8.10 -12.05 -23.42
CA GLU A 64 8.51 -11.47 -24.71
C GLU A 64 9.92 -10.89 -24.65
N LEU A 65 10.24 -10.15 -23.59
CA LEU A 65 11.59 -9.60 -23.37
C LEU A 65 12.61 -10.72 -23.19
N TYR A 66 12.30 -11.71 -22.36
CA TYR A 66 13.19 -12.84 -22.14
C TYR A 66 13.47 -13.59 -23.45
N LYS A 67 12.44 -13.86 -24.25
CA LYS A 67 12.59 -14.50 -25.56
C LYS A 67 13.47 -13.67 -26.50
N LYS A 68 13.24 -12.35 -26.56
CA LYS A 68 13.99 -11.40 -27.41
C LYS A 68 15.49 -11.38 -27.08
N TYR A 69 15.86 -11.49 -25.81
CA TYR A 69 17.24 -11.41 -25.35
C TYR A 69 17.84 -12.75 -24.90
N SER A 70 17.12 -13.86 -25.12
CA SER A 70 17.49 -15.20 -24.67
C SER A 70 18.87 -15.66 -25.18
N ASN A 71 19.29 -15.16 -26.34
CA ASN A 71 20.58 -15.44 -26.95
C ASN A 71 21.78 -14.72 -26.29
N ILE A 72 21.52 -13.67 -25.50
CA ILE A 72 22.57 -12.89 -24.80
C ILE A 72 22.45 -12.96 -23.27
N ILE A 73 21.35 -13.49 -22.75
CA ILE A 73 21.15 -13.72 -21.32
C ILE A 73 21.91 -14.99 -20.93
N ALA A 74 22.84 -14.84 -19.97
CA ALA A 74 23.60 -15.95 -19.40
C ALA A 74 23.63 -15.85 -17.87
N VAL A 75 23.50 -17.00 -17.20
CA VAL A 75 23.59 -17.07 -15.73
C VAL A 75 25.06 -16.99 -15.30
N ASP A 76 25.41 -15.93 -14.59
CA ASP A 76 26.73 -15.74 -14.01
C ASP A 76 26.75 -16.20 -12.54
N LYS A 77 27.26 -17.41 -12.28
CA LYS A 77 27.32 -18.01 -10.93
C LYS A 77 28.27 -17.27 -9.98
N THR A 78 29.08 -16.35 -10.48
CA THR A 78 29.97 -15.53 -9.65
C THR A 78 29.23 -14.37 -8.99
N LEU A 79 28.06 -13.99 -9.52
CA LEU A 79 27.22 -12.93 -8.97
C LEU A 79 26.41 -13.45 -7.78
N SER A 80 26.75 -12.98 -6.59
CA SER A 80 25.95 -13.19 -5.39
C SER A 80 25.17 -11.92 -5.04
N ARG A 81 24.02 -12.06 -4.35
CA ARG A 81 23.23 -10.93 -3.83
C ARG A 81 24.08 -9.95 -3.01
N GLN A 82 25.07 -10.47 -2.27
CA GLN A 82 25.99 -9.64 -1.50
C GLN A 82 26.95 -8.86 -2.40
N LEU A 83 27.48 -9.48 -3.47
CA LEU A 83 28.40 -8.85 -4.42
C LEU A 83 27.70 -7.80 -5.28
N VAL A 84 26.47 -8.06 -5.74
CA VAL A 84 25.72 -7.12 -6.59
C VAL A 84 25.09 -5.95 -5.82
N SER A 85 25.36 -5.83 -4.52
CA SER A 85 24.84 -4.76 -3.69
C SER A 85 25.91 -4.22 -2.76
N PHE A 86 25.60 -3.10 -2.10
CA PHE A 86 26.48 -2.53 -1.08
C PHE A 86 26.74 -3.47 0.12
N GLN A 87 26.01 -4.60 0.23
CA GLN A 87 26.18 -5.53 1.33
C GLN A 87 27.62 -6.06 1.45
N ALA A 88 28.30 -6.36 0.34
CA ALA A 88 29.71 -6.76 0.36
C ALA A 88 30.65 -5.66 0.89
N ASN A 89 30.31 -4.38 0.67
CA ASN A 89 31.11 -3.24 1.14
C ASN A 89 31.01 -3.01 2.66
N LYS A 90 29.97 -3.52 3.32
CA LYS A 90 29.78 -3.33 4.78
C LYS A 90 30.91 -3.92 5.63
N LYS A 91 31.60 -4.95 5.12
CA LYS A 91 32.73 -5.61 5.80
C LYS A 91 34.03 -4.79 5.71
N LYS A 92 34.09 -3.78 4.85
CA LYS A 92 35.29 -2.97 4.61
C LYS A 92 35.21 -1.66 5.39
N GLY A 93 36.19 -1.39 6.24
CA GLY A 93 36.20 -0.23 7.15
C GLY A 93 36.00 1.12 6.44
N PHE A 94 36.66 1.30 5.28
CA PHE A 94 36.58 2.53 4.48
C PHE A 94 35.16 2.83 3.97
N TYR A 95 34.48 1.81 3.44
CA TYR A 95 33.15 1.97 2.84
C TYR A 95 32.02 2.09 3.88
N ARG A 96 32.33 1.90 5.17
CA ARG A 96 31.33 1.98 6.23
C ARG A 96 30.72 3.38 6.37
N TRP A 97 31.52 4.41 6.08
CA TRP A 97 31.20 5.83 6.24
C TRP A 97 30.38 6.43 5.09
N TYR A 98 30.11 5.65 4.04
CA TYR A 98 29.29 6.12 2.93
C TYR A 98 27.84 6.30 3.36
N LYS A 99 27.28 7.49 3.09
CA LYS A 99 25.89 7.85 3.36
C LYS A 99 24.90 7.04 2.50
N TYR A 100 25.26 6.76 1.25
CA TYR A 100 24.40 6.06 0.29
C TYR A 100 24.88 4.62 0.09
N LYS A 101 23.97 3.65 0.32
CA LYS A 101 24.26 2.20 0.29
C LYS A 101 23.40 1.44 -0.72
N GLU A 102 23.00 2.13 -1.77
CA GLU A 102 22.13 1.62 -2.82
C GLU A 102 22.90 1.23 -4.09
N GLY A 103 24.21 1.51 -4.14
CA GLY A 103 25.07 1.15 -5.26
C GLY A 103 25.61 -0.27 -5.23
N PHE A 104 26.22 -0.66 -6.35
CA PHE A 104 26.99 -1.91 -6.49
C PHE A 104 28.16 -1.95 -5.50
N SER A 105 28.62 -3.17 -5.16
CA SER A 105 29.84 -3.30 -4.37
C SER A 105 31.06 -2.80 -5.16
N ALA A 106 32.08 -2.32 -4.44
CA ALA A 106 33.34 -1.93 -5.07
C ALA A 106 34.03 -3.13 -5.75
N ASP A 107 33.83 -4.33 -5.19
CA ASP A 107 34.34 -5.58 -5.77
C ASP A 107 33.68 -5.91 -7.09
N LEU A 108 32.35 -5.73 -7.21
CA LEU A 108 31.66 -5.95 -8.49
C LEU A 108 32.17 -4.98 -9.55
N VAL A 109 32.28 -3.69 -9.22
CA VAL A 109 32.78 -2.67 -10.16
C VAL A 109 34.17 -3.04 -10.63
N LYS A 110 35.08 -3.39 -9.70
CA LYS A 110 36.44 -3.82 -10.03
C LYS A 110 36.44 -5.02 -10.98
N ILE A 111 35.71 -6.10 -10.65
CA ILE A 111 35.64 -7.31 -11.48
C ILE A 111 35.15 -7.01 -12.90
N LYS A 112 34.13 -6.15 -13.05
CA LYS A 112 33.62 -5.80 -14.38
C LYS A 112 34.57 -4.87 -15.13
N CYS A 113 35.19 -3.91 -14.45
CA CYS A 113 36.22 -3.07 -15.06
C CYS A 113 37.44 -3.88 -15.54
N ASP A 114 37.91 -4.84 -14.73
CA ASP A 114 38.99 -5.77 -15.09
C ASP A 114 38.58 -6.63 -16.30
N LYS A 115 37.37 -7.21 -16.27
CA LYS A 115 36.85 -8.09 -17.33
C LYS A 115 36.70 -7.39 -18.68
N PHE A 116 36.32 -6.12 -18.68
CA PHE A 116 36.09 -5.33 -19.90
C PHE A 116 37.26 -4.41 -20.23
N GLU A 117 38.41 -4.57 -19.57
CA GLU A 117 39.62 -3.77 -19.78
C GLU A 117 39.40 -2.24 -19.67
N LEU A 118 38.40 -1.82 -18.89
CA LEU A 118 37.99 -0.41 -18.77
C LEU A 118 38.96 0.45 -17.94
N ILE A 119 40.06 -0.12 -17.47
CA ILE A 119 40.95 0.48 -16.46
C ILE A 119 42.08 1.31 -17.09
N SER A 120 42.30 1.27 -18.41
CA SER A 120 43.37 2.07 -19.03
C SER A 120 43.18 3.60 -18.89
N VAL A 121 41.97 4.06 -18.54
CA VAL A 121 41.62 5.49 -18.51
C VAL A 121 41.59 6.11 -17.10
N PHE A 122 41.78 5.33 -16.03
CA PHE A 122 41.63 5.81 -14.64
C PHE A 122 42.96 6.01 -13.88
N TYR A 123 44.10 5.80 -14.53
CA TYR A 123 45.45 5.99 -13.97
C TYR A 123 46.28 7.07 -14.71
N LEU A 124 45.65 7.95 -15.48
CA LEU A 124 46.23 9.19 -16.04
C LEU A 124 45.79 10.39 -15.20
#